data_AF-A0A812Y3B1-F1
#
_entry.id   AF-A0A812Y3B1-F1
#
_cell.length_a   1.000
_cell.length_b   1.000
_cell.length_c   1.000
_cell.angle_alpha   90.00
_cell.angle_beta   90.00
_cell.angle_gamma   90.00
#
_symmetry.space_group_name_H-M   'P 1'
#
loop_
_entity.id
_entity.type
_entity.pdbx_description
1 polymer ?
#
loop_
_entity_poly.entity_id
_entity_poly.type
_entity_poly.pdbx_seq_one_letter_code
_entity_poly.pdbx_strand_id
1 'polypeptide(L)'
;MMWFPKGFGKGKGFGRRRGPRIEPEMKIWIGNLPEDATWKDLQTLGNTAGATRWVEVFRGKGKGTGMIAYKTAEEVAAAMQSLPGQTINGQPIQVDAWQKAPPAPPA
;
A
#
# COMPACT_ATOMS: atom_id res chain seq x y z
N MET A 1 10.50 -5.05 -50.72
CA MET A 1 10.89 -3.88 -49.92
C MET A 1 9.63 -3.25 -49.36
N MET A 2 9.35 -3.41 -48.06
CA MET A 2 8.61 -2.44 -47.22
C MET A 2 8.43 -3.05 -45.82
N TRP A 3 8.52 -2.15 -44.85
CA TRP A 3 9.05 -2.36 -43.50
C TRP A 3 8.03 -1.79 -42.48
N PHE A 4 8.07 -2.35 -41.26
CA PHE A 4 7.29 -2.12 -40.03
C PHE A 4 5.97 -2.89 -39.80
N PRO A 5 5.88 -3.54 -38.62
CA PRO A 5 4.84 -3.23 -37.63
C PRO A 5 5.51 -2.74 -36.34
N LYS A 6 5.35 -1.48 -35.90
CA LYS A 6 4.20 -0.86 -35.20
C LYS A 6 3.81 -1.61 -33.92
N GLY A 7 4.09 -0.94 -32.78
CA GLY A 7 3.33 -1.08 -31.54
C GLY A 7 3.92 -2.03 -30.50
N PHE A 8 4.97 -1.59 -29.80
CA PHE A 8 5.36 -2.24 -28.55
C PHE A 8 4.22 -2.08 -27.52
N GLY A 9 3.77 -3.22 -27.01
CA GLY A 9 2.54 -3.36 -26.27
C GLY A 9 2.56 -2.71 -24.89
N LYS A 10 1.41 -2.09 -24.59
CA LYS A 10 0.60 -2.43 -23.42
C LYS A 10 1.35 -2.30 -22.09
N GLY A 11 1.51 -1.04 -21.65
CA GLY A 11 1.75 -0.71 -20.26
C GLY A 11 0.73 -1.43 -19.39
N LYS A 12 1.23 -2.35 -18.56
CA LYS A 12 0.48 -3.15 -17.59
C LYS A 12 -0.21 -2.22 -16.60
N GLY A 13 -1.43 -1.80 -16.93
CA GLY A 13 -2.39 -1.35 -15.94
C GLY A 13 -2.52 -2.48 -14.92
N PHE A 14 -2.11 -2.22 -13.68
CA PHE A 14 -2.30 -3.11 -12.55
C PHE A 14 -3.81 -3.25 -12.27
N GLY A 15 -4.50 -3.99 -13.13
CA GLY A 15 -5.76 -4.65 -12.77
C GLY A 15 -5.41 -5.75 -11.78
N ARG A 16 -5.26 -5.39 -10.51
CA ARG A 16 -5.07 -6.36 -9.43
C ARG A 16 -6.11 -6.05 -8.37
N ARG A 17 -7.10 -6.96 -8.29
CA ARG A 17 -8.09 -7.17 -7.23
C ARG A 17 -8.57 -5.86 -6.58
N ARG A 18 -9.80 -5.45 -6.92
CA ARG A 18 -10.49 -4.39 -6.17
C ARG A 18 -10.69 -4.89 -4.73
N GLY A 19 -9.72 -4.58 -3.86
CA GLY A 19 -9.94 -4.53 -2.42
C GLY A 19 -11.11 -3.58 -2.11
N PRO A 20 -11.58 -3.53 -0.86
CA PRO A 20 -12.69 -2.67 -0.50
C PRO A 20 -12.50 -1.24 -1.03
N ARG A 21 -13.58 -0.65 -1.57
CA ARG A 21 -13.61 0.74 -2.05
C ARG A 21 -13.43 1.67 -0.85
N ILE A 22 -12.19 1.87 -0.47
CA ILE A 22 -11.75 2.81 0.55
C ILE A 22 -10.94 3.89 -0.17
N GLU A 23 -11.24 5.15 0.14
CA GLU A 23 -10.55 6.29 -0.43
C GLU A 23 -9.04 6.20 -0.13
N PRO A 24 -8.17 6.59 -1.08
CA PRO A 24 -6.72 6.53 -0.90
C PRO A 24 -6.24 7.40 0.27
N GLU A 25 -6.95 8.48 0.59
CA GLU A 25 -6.66 9.35 1.74
C GLU A 25 -6.89 8.66 3.08
N MET A 26 -7.70 7.60 3.11
CA MET A 26 -7.94 6.75 4.28
C MET A 26 -6.98 5.55 4.31
N LYS A 27 -5.93 5.55 3.49
CA LYS A 27 -4.97 4.46 3.38
C LYS A 27 -3.55 4.96 3.61
N ILE A 28 -2.77 4.10 4.24
CA ILE A 28 -1.33 4.24 4.36
C ILE A 28 -0.63 3.06 3.72
N TRP A 29 0.51 3.34 3.11
CA TRP A 29 1.43 2.32 2.64
C TRP A 29 2.41 2.00 3.76
N ILE A 30 2.69 0.71 3.93
CA ILE A 30 3.68 0.22 4.88
C ILE A 30 4.80 -0.46 4.11
N GLY A 31 6.03 -0.05 4.37
CA GLY A 31 7.24 -0.59 3.76
C GLY A 31 8.16 -1.26 4.78
N ASN A 32 9.21 -1.89 4.26
CA ASN A 32 10.23 -2.57 5.05
C ASN A 32 9.66 -3.61 6.02
N LEU A 33 8.61 -4.32 5.59
CA LEU A 33 8.04 -5.43 6.35
C LEU A 33 8.95 -6.66 6.24
N PRO A 34 9.14 -7.41 7.34
CA PRO A 34 9.88 -8.66 7.29
C PRO A 34 9.11 -9.72 6.50
N GLU A 35 9.81 -10.72 5.97
CA GLU A 35 9.20 -11.73 5.09
C GLU A 35 8.14 -12.58 5.79
N ASP A 36 8.29 -12.74 7.10
CA ASP A 36 7.37 -13.45 7.98
C ASP A 36 6.20 -12.56 8.47
N ALA A 37 6.22 -11.25 8.17
CA ALA A 37 5.12 -10.36 8.53
C ALA A 37 3.78 -10.87 7.99
N THR A 38 2.78 -10.84 8.87
CA THR A 38 1.41 -11.17 8.54
C THR A 38 0.52 -9.95 8.62
N TRP A 39 -0.64 -10.02 7.96
CA TRP A 39 -1.66 -8.99 8.06
C TRP A 39 -2.14 -8.77 9.51
N LYS A 40 -2.01 -9.79 10.37
CA LYS A 40 -2.36 -9.69 11.79
C LYS A 40 -1.38 -8.81 12.55
N ASP A 41 -0.09 -8.89 12.23
CA ASP A 41 0.95 -8.07 12.87
C ASP A 41 0.75 -6.59 12.50
N LEU A 42 0.52 -6.33 11.22
CA LEU A 42 0.18 -4.98 10.74
C LEU A 42 -1.13 -4.45 11.32
N GLN A 43 -2.15 -5.30 11.45
CA GLN A 43 -3.41 -4.89 12.06
C GLN A 43 -3.22 -4.55 13.54
N THR A 44 -2.49 -5.38 14.28
CA THR A 44 -2.19 -5.13 15.69
C THR A 44 -1.43 -3.82 15.86
N LEU A 45 -0.43 -3.59 15.01
CA LEU A 45 0.35 -2.36 15.03
C LEU A 45 -0.49 -1.15 14.62
N GLY A 46 -1.25 -1.23 13.52
CA GLY A 46 -2.12 -0.15 13.06
C GLY A 46 -3.21 0.22 14.08
N ASN A 47 -3.71 -0.78 14.82
CA ASN A 47 -4.68 -0.58 15.90
C ASN A 47 -4.14 0.27 17.06
N THR A 48 -2.82 0.46 17.18
CA THR A 48 -2.25 1.39 18.16
C THR A 48 -2.50 2.86 17.81
N ALA A 49 -2.68 3.17 16.52
CA ALA A 49 -2.95 4.52 16.04
C ALA A 49 -4.44 4.79 15.78
N GLY A 50 -5.23 3.77 15.45
CA GLY A 50 -6.66 3.92 15.19
C GLY A 50 -7.32 2.60 14.77
N ALA A 51 -8.66 2.56 14.68
CA ALA A 51 -9.34 1.31 14.36
C ALA A 51 -9.12 0.93 12.88
N THR A 52 -8.30 -0.09 12.63
CA THR A 52 -8.02 -0.53 11.26
C THR A 52 -9.26 -1.16 10.62
N ARG A 53 -9.63 -0.69 9.44
CA ARG A 53 -10.75 -1.19 8.64
C ARG A 53 -10.35 -2.33 7.73
N TRP A 54 -9.15 -2.24 7.16
CA TRP A 54 -8.62 -3.26 6.25
C TRP A 54 -7.10 -3.26 6.30
N VAL A 55 -6.51 -4.44 6.23
CA VAL A 55 -5.04 -4.61 6.21
C VAL A 55 -4.68 -5.65 5.17
N GLU A 56 -3.67 -5.37 4.38
CA GLU A 56 -3.19 -6.28 3.34
C GLU A 56 -1.67 -6.28 3.27
N VAL A 57 -1.07 -7.47 3.24
CA VAL A 57 0.37 -7.66 3.03
C VAL A 57 0.59 -8.10 1.60
N PHE A 58 1.44 -7.37 0.88
CA PHE A 58 1.79 -7.70 -0.49
C PHE A 58 2.93 -8.72 -0.52
N ARG A 59 2.60 -9.97 -0.86
CA ARG A 59 3.56 -11.06 -1.06
C ARG A 59 3.83 -11.23 -2.56
N GLY A 60 5.02 -10.86 -3.05
CA GLY A 60 5.42 -11.00 -4.47
C GLY A 60 6.01 -9.73 -5.10
N LYS A 61 5.42 -9.22 -6.19
CA LYS A 61 5.78 -7.90 -6.75
C LYS A 61 5.32 -6.82 -5.76
N GLY A 62 6.21 -6.40 -4.86
CA GLY A 62 5.90 -5.63 -3.65
C GLY A 62 6.26 -6.35 -2.35
N LYS A 63 7.12 -7.38 -2.40
CA LYS A 63 7.62 -8.12 -1.23
C LYS A 63 8.15 -7.14 -0.17
N GLY A 64 7.75 -7.36 1.08
CA GLY A 64 8.11 -6.47 2.20
C GLY A 64 7.31 -5.17 2.24
N THR A 65 6.14 -5.13 1.59
CA THR A 65 5.23 -3.97 1.66
C THR A 65 3.80 -4.40 1.94
N GLY A 66 2.99 -3.48 2.43
CA GLY A 66 1.60 -3.70 2.78
C GLY A 66 0.82 -2.40 2.75
N MET A 67 -0.46 -2.50 3.09
CA MET A 67 -1.33 -1.36 3.28
C MET A 67 -2.19 -1.52 4.51
N ILE A 68 -2.50 -0.39 5.14
CA ILE A 68 -3.50 -0.30 6.19
C ILE A 68 -4.51 0.76 5.76
N ALA A 69 -5.79 0.44 5.91
CA ALA A 69 -6.88 1.37 5.70
C ALA A 69 -7.61 1.64 7.01
N TYR A 70 -7.92 2.89 7.25
CA TYR A 70 -8.66 3.37 8.42
C TYR A 70 -10.07 3.81 8.03
N LYS A 71 -10.83 4.29 9.01
CA LYS A 71 -12.18 4.81 8.80
C LYS A 71 -12.16 6.31 8.48
N THR A 72 -11.22 7.06 9.05
CA THR A 72 -11.09 8.51 8.85
C THR A 72 -9.68 8.93 8.44
N ALA A 73 -9.56 10.13 7.87
CA ALA A 73 -8.26 10.73 7.54
C ALA A 73 -7.48 11.16 8.81
N GLU A 74 -8.17 11.46 9.91
CA GLU A 74 -7.56 11.76 11.20
C GLU A 74 -6.79 10.55 11.76
N GLU A 75 -7.38 9.36 11.69
CA GLU A 75 -6.70 8.10 12.06
C GLU A 75 -5.48 7.84 11.17
N VAL A 76 -5.57 8.17 9.88
CA VAL A 76 -4.41 8.11 8.98
C VAL A 76 -3.30 9.06 9.42
N ALA A 77 -3.63 10.31 9.76
CA ALA A 77 -2.65 11.28 10.21
C ALA A 77 -1.96 10.84 11.52
N ALA A 78 -2.73 10.31 12.47
CA ALA A 78 -2.20 9.73 13.71
C ALA A 78 -1.26 8.55 13.43
N ALA A 79 -1.65 7.68 12.50
CA ALA A 79 -0.85 6.52 12.09
C ALA A 79 0.45 6.95 11.39
N MET A 80 0.41 7.95 10.53
CA MET A 80 1.61 8.51 9.87
C MET A 80 2.61 9.10 10.84
N GLN A 81 2.17 9.55 12.02
CA GLN A 81 3.05 10.13 13.04
C GLN A 81 3.55 9.08 14.03
N SER A 82 2.75 8.05 14.34
CA SER A 82 3.02 7.11 15.45
C SER A 82 3.63 5.78 15.01
N LEU A 83 3.37 5.37 13.77
CA LEU A 83 3.81 4.08 13.24
C LEU A 83 5.23 4.07 12.62
N PRO A 84 5.75 5.14 12.00
CA PRO A 84 7.11 5.12 11.47
C PRO A 84 8.14 4.76 12.55
N GLY A 85 9.06 3.86 12.24
CA GLY A 85 10.10 3.43 13.17
C GLY A 85 9.66 2.39 14.20
N GLN A 86 8.38 2.02 14.26
CA GLN A 86 7.93 0.84 15.00
C GLN A 86 8.55 -0.43 14.40
N THR A 87 8.77 -1.45 15.23
CA THR A 87 9.43 -2.69 14.78
C THR A 87 8.44 -3.85 14.70
N ILE A 88 8.46 -4.58 13.58
CA ILE A 88 7.80 -5.88 13.41
C ILE A 88 8.91 -6.91 13.28
N ASN A 89 8.93 -7.92 14.15
CA ASN A 89 9.97 -8.97 14.20
C ASN A 89 11.41 -8.41 14.15
N GLY A 90 11.64 -7.28 14.80
CA GLY A 90 12.95 -6.61 14.85
C GLY A 90 13.31 -5.76 13.62
N GLN A 91 12.43 -5.65 12.62
CA GLN A 91 12.61 -4.75 11.48
C GLN A 91 11.78 -3.48 11.63
N PRO A 92 12.38 -2.28 11.52
CA PRO A 92 11.66 -1.02 11.61
C PRO A 92 10.81 -0.81 10.36
N ILE A 93 9.51 -0.59 10.54
CA ILE A 93 8.60 -0.35 9.42
C ILE A 93 8.71 1.08 8.91
N GLN A 94 8.49 1.23 7.61
CA GLN A 94 8.34 2.53 6.96
C GLN A 94 6.85 2.78 6.71
N VAL A 95 6.42 4.03 6.84
CA VAL A 95 5.03 4.42 6.61
C VAL A 95 5.00 5.64 5.70
N ASP A 96 4.19 5.56 4.65
CA ASP A 96 4.03 6.63 3.66
C ASP A 96 2.57 6.76 3.21
N ALA A 97 2.25 7.91 2.62
CA ALA A 97 0.95 8.15 1.98
C ALA A 97 0.67 7.12 0.89
N TRP A 98 -0.55 6.59 0.88
CA TRP A 98 -0.98 5.73 -0.20
C TRP A 98 -1.13 6.54 -1.50
N GLN A 99 -0.12 6.49 -2.36
CA GLN A 99 -0.16 7.18 -3.64
C GLN A 99 -1.13 6.49 -4.59
N LYS A 100 -2.13 7.24 -5.07
CA LYS A 100 -2.86 6.88 -6.30
C LYS A 100 -1.86 7.04 -7.46
N ALA A 101 -1.84 6.09 -8.39
CA ALA A 101 -1.16 6.33 -9.66
C ALA A 101 -1.68 7.65 -10.24
N PRO A 102 -0.80 8.51 -10.80
CA PRO A 102 -1.24 9.76 -11.40
C PRO A 102 -2.34 9.45 -12.42
N PRO A 103 -3.39 10.29 -12.52
CA PRO A 103 -4.37 10.13 -13.58
C PRO A 103 -3.60 10.09 -14.90
N ALA A 104 -3.88 9.09 -15.74
CA ALA A 104 -3.28 9.02 -17.06
C ALA A 104 -3.47 10.38 -17.75
N PRO A 105 -2.44 10.93 -18.41
CA PRO A 105 -2.60 12.19 -19.13
C PRO A 105 -3.80 12.08 -20.09
N PRO A 106 -4.63 13.13 -20.21
CA PRO A 106 -5.70 13.11 -21.20
C PRO A 106 -5.08 12.86 -22.58
N ALA A 107 -5.70 11.92 -23.31
CA ALA A 107 -5.28 11.50 -24.65
C ALA A 107 -5.34 12.65 -25.66
#